data_AF-A0A0B8QMX7-F1
#
_entry.id   AF-A0A0B8QMX7-F1
#
_cell.length_a   1.000
_cell.length_b   1.000
_cell.length_c   1.000
_cell.angle_alpha   90.00
_cell.angle_beta   90.00
_cell.angle_gamma   90.00
#
_symmetry.space_group_name_H-M   'P 1'
#
loop_
_entity.id
_entity.type
_entity.pdbx_description
1 polymer ?
#
loop_
_entity_poly.entity_id
_entity_poly.type
_entity_poly.pdbx_seq_one_letter_code
_entity_poly.pdbx_strand_id
1 'polypeptide(L)'
;MSSEGIDIVYNSAVEQVEPKDFGDSVLVTYSESGIKKTLKASHILFAVGREPNSDKLGLSKAGVEVDRRGFIEVNQTVQTSQSHIYAVGDVNGEGAFTHTSVNDGEIFGIITVA
;
A
#
# COMPACT_ATOMS: atom_id res chain seq x y z
N MET A 1 -16.84 4.18 17.30
CA MET A 1 -17.19 4.01 15.87
C MET A 1 -18.70 3.93 15.67
N SER A 2 -19.42 2.86 16.05
CA SER A 2 -20.89 2.86 15.86
C SER A 2 -21.61 3.93 16.70
N SER A 3 -21.15 4.20 17.92
CA SER A 3 -21.63 5.32 18.76
C SER A 3 -21.30 6.70 18.19
N GLU A 4 -20.39 6.77 17.23
CA GLU A 4 -19.99 7.99 16.53
C GLU A 4 -20.66 8.09 15.15
N GLY A 5 -21.58 7.16 14.82
CA GLY A 5 -22.28 7.12 13.54
C GLY A 5 -21.51 6.47 12.39
N ILE A 6 -20.46 5.70 12.70
CA ILE A 6 -19.65 4.99 11.70
C ILE A 6 -20.09 3.52 11.64
N ASP A 7 -20.65 3.14 10.49
CA ASP A 7 -21.00 1.75 10.19
C ASP A 7 -19.80 1.00 9.63
N ILE A 8 -19.48 -0.15 10.23
CA ILE A 8 -18.37 -1.02 9.80
C ILE A 8 -18.94 -2.38 9.42
N VAL A 9 -18.72 -2.77 8.17
CA VAL A 9 -19.16 -4.06 7.63
C VAL A 9 -17.97 -4.99 7.48
N TYR A 10 -17.76 -5.86 8.47
CA TYR A 10 -16.70 -6.87 8.44
C TYR A 10 -17.04 -8.03 7.51
N ASN A 11 -16.02 -8.84 7.16
CA ASN A 11 -16.17 -10.01 6.29
C ASN A 11 -16.91 -9.69 4.98
N SER A 12 -16.62 -8.51 4.43
CA SER A 12 -17.21 -8.01 3.21
C SER A 12 -16.17 -7.85 2.12
N ALA A 13 -16.56 -8.16 0.88
CA ALA A 13 -15.73 -7.96 -0.30
C ALA A 13 -16.47 -7.06 -1.28
N VAL A 14 -15.84 -5.95 -1.67
CA VAL A 14 -16.37 -5.08 -2.73
C VAL A 14 -16.14 -5.76 -4.07
N GLU A 15 -17.22 -5.95 -4.83
CA GLU A 15 -17.21 -6.65 -6.12
C GLU A 15 -17.30 -5.69 -7.29
N GLN A 16 -18.03 -4.58 -7.13
CA GLN A 16 -18.24 -3.61 -8.20
C GLN A 16 -18.51 -2.22 -7.63
N VAL A 17 -18.00 -1.20 -8.31
CA VAL A 17 -18.27 0.21 -8.03
C VAL A 17 -18.69 0.87 -9.34
N GLU A 18 -19.82 1.56 -9.33
CA GLU A 18 -20.36 2.24 -10.51
C GLU A 18 -20.85 3.66 -10.18
N PRO A 19 -20.54 4.67 -11.00
CA PRO A 19 -21.22 5.96 -10.91
C PRO A 19 -22.71 5.79 -11.27
N LYS A 20 -23.59 6.52 -10.57
CA LYS A 20 -25.03 6.61 -10.83
C LYS A 20 -25.45 8.09 -10.83
N ASP A 21 -26.69 8.35 -11.21
CA ASP A 21 -27.28 9.70 -11.28
C ASP A 21 -26.41 10.70 -12.04
N PHE A 22 -25.97 10.33 -13.25
CA PHE A 22 -25.08 11.16 -14.07
C PHE A 22 -23.75 11.55 -13.40
N GLY A 23 -23.32 10.83 -12.36
CA GLY A 23 -22.06 11.05 -11.65
C GLY A 23 -22.23 11.67 -10.25
N ASP A 24 -23.45 12.03 -9.85
CA ASP A 24 -23.72 12.65 -8.54
C ASP A 24 -23.73 11.64 -7.38
N SER A 25 -23.73 10.34 -7.69
CA SER A 25 -23.65 9.29 -6.69
C SER A 25 -22.87 8.07 -7.18
N VAL A 26 -22.51 7.20 -6.24
CA VAL A 26 -21.80 5.94 -6.46
C VAL A 26 -22.63 4.80 -5.88
N LEU A 27 -22.81 3.74 -6.67
CA LEU A 27 -23.36 2.48 -6.20
C LEU A 27 -22.23 1.47 -6.01
N VAL A 28 -22.11 0.97 -4.79
CA VAL A 28 -21.16 -0.07 -4.42
C VAL A 28 -21.91 -1.38 -4.27
N THR A 29 -21.50 -2.40 -5.01
CA THR A 29 -21.96 -3.78 -4.83
C THR A 29 -20.89 -4.55 -4.07
N TYR A 30 -21.28 -5.19 -2.98
CA TYR A 30 -20.39 -5.98 -2.14
C TYR A 30 -21.08 -7.26 -1.67
N SER A 31 -20.30 -8.29 -1.36
CA SER A 31 -20.80 -9.48 -0.68
C SER A 31 -20.43 -9.44 0.78
N GLU A 32 -21.40 -9.73 1.65
CA GLU A 32 -21.20 -9.86 3.09
C GLU A 32 -21.57 -11.30 3.47
N SER A 33 -20.60 -12.07 3.95
CA SER A 33 -20.79 -13.51 4.23
C SER A 33 -21.40 -14.28 3.05
N GLY A 34 -21.01 -13.92 1.82
CA GLY A 34 -21.50 -14.53 0.57
C GLY A 34 -22.86 -14.03 0.08
N ILE A 35 -23.51 -13.11 0.80
CA ILE A 35 -24.79 -12.49 0.38
C ILE A 35 -24.49 -11.16 -0.30
N LYS A 36 -24.90 -11.02 -1.56
CA LYS A 36 -24.73 -9.79 -2.33
C LYS A 36 -25.65 -8.68 -1.82
N LYS A 37 -25.10 -7.50 -1.60
CA LYS A 37 -25.77 -6.27 -1.14
C LYS A 37 -25.32 -5.08 -1.98
N THR A 38 -26.08 -3.99 -1.89
CA THR A 38 -25.73 -2.73 -2.57
C THR A 38 -25.83 -1.56 -1.59
N LEU A 39 -24.94 -0.59 -1.77
CA LEU A 39 -24.88 0.64 -0.99
C LEU A 39 -24.75 1.83 -1.95
N LYS A 40 -25.66 2.81 -1.84
CA LYS A 40 -25.58 4.07 -2.57
C LYS A 40 -24.97 5.14 -1.66
N ALA A 41 -23.95 5.84 -2.15
CA ALA A 41 -23.27 6.92 -1.44
C ALA A 41 -23.01 8.11 -2.38
N SER A 42 -22.75 9.29 -1.82
CA SER A 42 -22.34 10.45 -2.63
C SER A 42 -20.87 10.38 -3.05
N HIS A 43 -20.02 9.81 -2.20
CA HIS A 43 -18.57 9.73 -2.41
C HIS A 43 -18.03 8.37 -1.98
N ILE A 44 -16.87 8.01 -2.52
CA ILE A 44 -16.12 6.80 -2.16
C ILE A 44 -14.65 7.14 -1.92
N LEU A 45 -14.05 6.52 -0.90
CA LEU A 45 -12.63 6.58 -0.62
C LEU A 45 -12.03 5.18 -0.79
N PHE A 46 -11.08 5.03 -1.71
CA PHE A 46 -10.31 3.79 -1.86
C PHE A 46 -9.09 3.83 -0.94
N ALA A 47 -9.17 3.12 0.19
CA ALA A 47 -8.10 2.99 1.18
C ALA A 47 -7.73 1.52 1.45
N VAL A 48 -7.63 0.71 0.38
CA VAL A 48 -7.48 -0.76 0.44
C VAL A 48 -6.02 -1.22 0.63
N GLY A 49 -5.06 -0.33 0.50
CA GLY A 49 -3.64 -0.66 0.59
C GLY A 49 -2.75 0.36 -0.13
N ARG A 50 -1.45 0.06 -0.16
CA ARG A 50 -0.41 0.85 -0.84
C ARG A 50 0.44 -0.08 -1.69
N GLU A 51 0.89 0.43 -2.84
CA GLU A 51 1.87 -0.21 -3.71
C GLU A 51 3.17 0.61 -3.67
N PRO A 52 4.35 -0.03 -3.75
CA PRO A 52 5.63 0.67 -3.77
C PRO A 52 5.87 1.36 -5.12
N ASN A 53 6.48 2.55 -5.10
CA ASN A 53 6.85 3.32 -6.30
C ASN A 53 8.14 2.80 -6.96
N SER A 54 8.25 1.49 -7.19
CA SER A 54 9.46 0.84 -7.74
C SER A 54 9.40 0.59 -9.25
N ASP A 55 8.19 0.54 -9.82
CA ASP A 55 7.89 0.13 -11.20
C ASP A 55 8.59 1.00 -12.27
N LYS A 56 8.78 2.29 -11.99
CA LYS A 56 9.33 3.27 -12.95
C LYS A 56 10.81 3.56 -12.76
N LEU A 57 11.47 2.93 -11.80
CA LEU A 57 12.87 3.20 -11.47
C LEU A 57 13.86 2.46 -12.39
N GLY A 58 13.38 1.52 -13.21
CA GLY A 58 14.25 0.73 -14.10
C GLY A 58 15.19 -0.20 -13.32
N LEU A 59 14.75 -0.71 -12.17
CA LEU A 59 15.56 -1.52 -11.23
C LEU A 59 16.22 -2.73 -11.89
N SER A 60 15.56 -3.36 -12.87
CA SER A 60 16.13 -4.47 -13.63
C SER A 60 17.40 -4.09 -14.39
N LYS A 61 17.51 -2.85 -14.88
CA LYS A 61 18.72 -2.34 -15.55
C LYS A 61 19.84 -2.06 -14.55
N ALA A 62 19.47 -1.74 -13.31
CA ALA A 62 20.42 -1.57 -12.20
C ALA A 62 20.81 -2.91 -11.56
N GLY A 63 20.14 -4.02 -11.88
CA GLY A 63 20.36 -5.32 -11.25
C GLY A 63 19.78 -5.42 -9.83
N VAL A 64 18.81 -4.57 -9.48
CA VAL A 64 18.14 -4.57 -8.17
C VAL A 64 16.95 -5.52 -8.18
N GLU A 65 16.90 -6.41 -7.20
CA GLU A 65 15.83 -7.41 -7.04
C GLU A 65 14.60 -6.82 -6.34
N VAL A 66 13.42 -7.29 -6.74
CA VAL A 66 12.13 -6.92 -6.15
C VAL A 66 11.30 -8.17 -5.89
N ASP A 67 10.48 -8.14 -4.85
CA ASP A 67 9.56 -9.22 -4.53
C ASP A 67 8.38 -9.28 -5.51
N ARG A 68 7.54 -10.31 -5.38
CA ARG A 68 6.35 -10.49 -6.23
C ARG A 68 5.30 -9.37 -6.12
N ARG A 69 5.39 -8.51 -5.10
CA ARG A 69 4.49 -7.37 -4.85
C ARG A 69 5.14 -6.04 -5.28
N GLY A 70 6.38 -6.07 -5.77
CA GLY A 70 7.14 -4.92 -6.24
C GLY A 70 7.97 -4.21 -5.17
N PHE A 71 8.07 -4.74 -3.95
CA PHE A 71 8.94 -4.13 -2.93
C PHE A 71 10.40 -4.44 -3.24
N ILE A 72 11.30 -3.49 -2.98
CA ILE A 72 12.73 -3.70 -3.16
C ILE A 72 13.23 -4.60 -2.04
N GLU A 73 13.83 -5.74 -2.39
CA GLU A 73 14.37 -6.65 -1.38
C GLU A 73 15.62 -6.04 -0.74
N VAL A 74 15.64 -6.02 0.59
CA VAL A 74 16.76 -5.47 1.38
C VAL A 74 17.17 -6.43 2.49
N ASN A 75 18.42 -6.30 2.92
CA ASN A 75 18.90 -6.94 4.15
C ASN A 75 18.64 -6.07 5.39
N GLN A 76 19.12 -6.53 6.57
CA GLN A 76 18.99 -5.81 7.85
C GLN A 76 19.65 -4.42 7.87
N THR A 77 20.53 -4.13 6.89
CA THR A 77 21.20 -2.84 6.73
C THR A 77 20.61 -2.05 5.55
N VAL A 78 19.36 -2.30 5.18
CA VAL A 78 18.62 -1.62 4.08
C VAL A 78 19.31 -1.64 2.71
N GLN A 79 20.26 -2.55 2.53
CA GLN A 79 21.06 -2.71 1.32
C GLN A 79 20.34 -3.67 0.37
N THR A 80 20.31 -3.31 -0.92
CA THR A 80 19.68 -4.12 -1.97
C THR A 80 20.61 -5.24 -2.46
N SER A 81 20.18 -6.01 -3.47
CA SER A 81 21.04 -6.97 -4.18
C SER A 81 22.28 -6.33 -4.84
N GLN A 82 22.29 -5.00 -5.02
CA GLN A 82 23.46 -4.24 -5.44
C GLN A 82 24.08 -3.50 -4.25
N SER A 83 25.35 -3.79 -3.97
CA SER A 83 26.02 -3.33 -2.75
C SER A 83 26.11 -1.81 -2.57
N HIS A 84 26.00 -1.06 -3.67
CA HIS A 84 26.06 0.40 -3.69
C HIS A 84 24.67 1.06 -3.81
N ILE A 85 23.59 0.28 -3.76
CA ILE A 85 22.20 0.74 -3.84
C ILE A 85 21.46 0.30 -2.58
N TYR A 86 20.71 1.23 -2.00
CA TYR A 86 19.97 1.06 -0.75
C TYR A 86 18.53 1.50 -0.95
N ALA A 87 17.60 0.92 -0.17
CA ALA A 87 16.18 1.23 -0.25
C ALA A 87 15.58 1.36 1.16
N VAL A 88 14.99 2.52 1.43
CA VAL A 88 14.50 2.92 2.76
C VAL A 88 13.02 3.31 2.73
N GLY A 89 12.33 3.07 3.83
CA GLY A 89 10.92 3.37 4.01
C GLY A 89 10.01 2.46 3.20
N ASP A 90 8.77 2.91 2.94
CA ASP A 90 7.69 2.11 2.34
C ASP A 90 8.07 1.24 1.12
N VAL A 91 9.08 1.64 0.34
CA VAL A 91 9.49 0.95 -0.89
C VAL A 91 10.14 -0.42 -0.63
N ASN A 92 10.68 -0.66 0.57
CA ASN A 92 11.33 -1.93 0.93
C ASN A 92 10.37 -2.95 1.58
N GLY A 93 9.16 -2.53 1.94
CA GLY A 93 8.12 -3.42 2.47
C GLY A 93 8.26 -3.81 3.95
N GLU A 94 9.26 -3.30 4.68
CA GLU A 94 9.49 -3.60 6.11
C GLU A 94 8.56 -2.83 7.06
N GLY A 95 7.79 -1.88 6.54
CA GLY A 95 6.71 -1.22 7.27
C GLY A 95 6.38 0.16 6.73
N ALA A 96 5.10 0.38 6.40
CA ALA A 96 4.61 1.66 5.88
C ALA A 96 4.29 2.66 6.99
N PHE A 97 5.26 2.91 7.87
CA PHE A 97 5.14 3.85 8.98
C PHE A 97 6.31 4.82 9.01
N THR A 98 6.02 6.06 9.42
CA THR A 98 7.03 7.12 9.49
C THR A 98 8.21 6.75 10.40
N HIS A 99 7.95 6.11 11.55
CA HIS A 99 9.01 5.71 12.48
C HIS A 99 9.90 4.59 11.92
N THR A 100 9.33 3.65 11.17
CA THR A 100 10.10 2.64 10.43
C THR A 100 10.99 3.30 9.39
N SER A 101 10.44 4.24 8.62
CA SER A 101 11.22 4.98 7.62
C SER A 101 12.35 5.84 8.24
N VAL A 102 12.13 6.41 9.42
CA VAL A 102 13.18 7.14 10.16
C VAL A 102 14.29 6.19 10.60
N ASN A 103 13.92 5.04 11.18
CA ASN A 103 14.88 4.01 11.59
C ASN A 103 15.72 3.49 10.41
N ASP A 104 15.11 3.26 9.25
CA ASP A 104 15.84 2.91 8.02
C ASP A 104 16.88 3.99 7.64
N GLY A 105 16.49 5.26 7.78
CA GLY A 105 17.39 6.39 7.56
C GLY A 105 18.56 6.44 8.56
N GLU A 106 18.32 6.10 9.83
CA GLU A 106 19.36 6.00 10.85
C GLU A 106 20.34 4.85 10.55
N ILE A 107 19.83 3.68 10.16
CA ILE A 107 20.63 2.53 9.75
C ILE A 107 21.51 2.91 8.54
N PHE A 108 20.91 3.50 7.50
CA PHE A 108 21.63 3.96 6.32
C PHE A 108 22.71 4.99 6.67
N GLY A 109 22.38 5.93 7.56
CA GLY A 109 23.33 6.93 8.06
C GLY A 109 24.55 6.28 8.71
N ILE A 110 24.36 5.29 9.59
CA ILE A 110 25.46 4.60 10.30
C ILE A 110 26.39 3.85 9.33
N ILE A 111 25.83 3.12 8.37
CA ILE A 111 26.63 2.24 7.49
C ILE A 111 27.35 2.98 6.36
N THR A 112 26.96 4.22 6.06
CA THR A 112 27.58 5.01 4.97
C THR A 112 28.61 6.04 5.44
N VAL A 113 28.63 6.34 6.74
CA VAL A 113 29.64 7.22 7.37
C VAL A 113 30.75 6.45 8.09
N ALA A 114 30.68 5.12 8.11
CA ALA A 114 31.70 4.22 8.66
C ALA A 114 32.65 3.72 7.56
#